data_AF-A0AAW1SAM9-F1
#
_entry.id   AF-A0AAW1SAM9-F1
#
_cell.length_a   1.000
_cell.length_b   1.000
_cell.length_c   1.000
_cell.angle_alpha   90.00
_cell.angle_beta   90.00
_cell.angle_gamma   90.00
#
_symmetry.space_group_name_H-M   'P 1'
#
loop_
_entity.id
_entity.type
_entity.pdbx_description
1 polymer ?
#
loop_
_entity_poly.entity_id
_entity_poly.type
_entity_poly.pdbx_seq_one_letter_code
_entity_poly.pdbx_strand_id
1 'polypeptide(L)'
;MALQIVPGSSTDLVLATRRPEISQEEHERRLKDAEELEKKLTYITEKVPTRIQNVMGSNAGAGSGEFHMYRQARRREMMRQARFETEAIAQAEKDDYEMRQQRLREQEDTRTAKRKQKREKKRARKKRAVGPGECAADDAHEDSEEDDGVQAAQAALD
;
A
#
# COMPACT_ATOMS: atom_id res chain seq x y z
N MET A 1 -24.27 -52.33 -21.55
CA MET A 1 -23.96 -51.60 -22.80
C MET A 1 -22.80 -50.68 -22.50
N ALA A 2 -21.59 -51.02 -22.98
CA ALA A 2 -20.40 -50.20 -22.79
C ALA A 2 -20.41 -49.08 -23.85
N LEU A 3 -20.52 -47.83 -23.41
CA LEU A 3 -20.36 -46.67 -24.28
C LEU A 3 -18.91 -46.60 -24.73
N GLN A 4 -18.65 -46.93 -26.00
CA GLN A 4 -17.36 -46.74 -26.65
C GLN A 4 -17.12 -45.23 -26.79
N ILE A 5 -16.11 -44.71 -26.09
CA ILE A 5 -15.63 -43.34 -26.22
C ILE A 5 -14.84 -43.26 -27.53
N VAL A 6 -15.35 -42.49 -28.49
CA VAL A 6 -14.70 -42.27 -29.79
C VAL A 6 -13.71 -41.11 -29.64
N PRO A 7 -12.40 -41.32 -29.90
CA PRO A 7 -11.43 -40.23 -29.78
C PRO A 7 -11.72 -39.15 -30.81
N GLY A 8 -12.00 -37.92 -30.34
CA GLY A 8 -12.29 -36.75 -31.19
C GLY A 8 -13.74 -36.25 -31.16
N SER A 9 -14.56 -36.66 -30.18
CA SER A 9 -15.88 -36.04 -29.97
C SER A 9 -15.75 -34.62 -29.42
N SER A 10 -16.75 -33.78 -29.72
CA SER A 10 -16.80 -32.36 -29.28
C SER A 10 -16.63 -32.19 -27.76
N THR A 11 -16.97 -33.20 -26.97
CA THR A 11 -16.77 -33.26 -25.53
C THR A 11 -15.30 -33.23 -25.11
N ASP A 12 -14.40 -33.86 -25.88
CA ASP A 12 -12.96 -33.87 -25.58
C ASP A 12 -12.33 -32.51 -25.87
N LEU A 13 -12.77 -31.82 -26.93
CA LEU A 13 -12.39 -30.44 -27.20
C LEU A 13 -12.90 -29.49 -26.09
N VAL A 14 -14.14 -29.69 -25.64
CA VAL A 14 -14.73 -28.91 -24.54
C VAL A 14 -13.95 -29.14 -23.23
N LEU A 15 -13.55 -30.38 -22.92
CA LEU A 15 -12.70 -30.72 -21.78
C LEU A 15 -11.29 -30.13 -21.89
N ALA A 16 -10.67 -30.13 -23.08
CA ALA A 16 -9.36 -29.53 -23.32
C ALA A 16 -9.38 -27.99 -23.20
N THR A 17 -10.51 -27.34 -23.55
CA THR A 17 -10.70 -25.89 -23.36
C THR A 17 -11.09 -25.48 -21.93
N ARG A 18 -11.46 -26.45 -21.08
CA ARG A 18 -11.80 -26.17 -19.68
C ARG A 18 -10.50 -26.03 -18.89
N ARG A 19 -10.12 -24.78 -18.62
CA ARG A 19 -9.01 -24.46 -17.71
C ARG A 19 -9.21 -25.26 -16.41
N PRO A 20 -8.24 -26.08 -15.96
CA PRO A 20 -8.42 -26.82 -14.72
C PRO A 20 -8.64 -25.80 -13.60
N GLU A 21 -9.67 -26.02 -12.78
CA GLU A 21 -9.92 -25.24 -11.56
C GLU A 21 -8.70 -25.45 -10.65
N ILE A 22 -7.79 -24.47 -10.66
CA ILE A 22 -6.58 -24.51 -9.84
C ILE A 22 -7.04 -24.47 -8.39
N SER A 23 -6.60 -25.44 -7.57
CA SER A 23 -6.90 -25.41 -6.14
C SER A 23 -6.46 -24.06 -5.56
N GLN A 24 -7.24 -23.50 -4.63
CA GLN A 24 -6.92 -22.22 -3.98
C GLN A 24 -5.48 -22.22 -3.44
N GLU A 25 -5.06 -23.34 -2.88
CA GLU A 25 -3.69 -23.55 -2.38
C GLU A 25 -2.63 -23.49 -3.49
N GLU A 26 -2.91 -24.04 -4.67
CA GLU A 26 -2.01 -23.99 -5.81
C GLU A 26 -1.92 -22.58 -6.41
N HIS A 27 -3.03 -21.85 -6.40
CA HIS A 27 -3.05 -20.45 -6.84
C HIS A 27 -2.17 -19.58 -5.93
N GLU A 28 -2.32 -19.72 -4.62
CA GLU A 28 -1.50 -19.00 -3.64
C GLU A 28 -0.01 -19.35 -3.75
N ARG A 29 0.32 -20.62 -3.99
CA ARG A 29 1.72 -21.04 -4.22
C ARG A 29 2.30 -20.34 -5.45
N ARG A 30 1.56 -20.32 -6.55
CA ARG A 30 1.99 -19.62 -7.78
C ARG A 30 2.15 -18.13 -7.58
N LEU A 31 1.32 -17.50 -6.75
CA LEU A 31 1.47 -16.08 -6.40
C LEU A 31 2.77 -15.85 -5.61
N LYS A 32 3.06 -16.68 -4.60
CA LYS A 32 4.31 -16.59 -3.82
C LYS A 32 5.54 -16.80 -4.69
N ASP A 33 5.51 -17.81 -5.56
CA ASP A 33 6.60 -18.08 -6.49
C ASP A 33 6.81 -16.91 -7.46
N ALA A 34 5.72 -16.29 -7.94
CA ALA A 34 5.78 -15.10 -8.78
C ALA A 34 6.40 -13.90 -8.04
N GLU A 35 6.00 -13.63 -6.80
CA GLU A 35 6.59 -12.56 -5.98
C GLU A 35 8.09 -12.78 -5.73
N GLU A 36 8.51 -14.03 -5.49
CA GLU A 36 9.92 -14.36 -5.31
C GLU A 36 10.72 -14.14 -6.59
N LEU A 37 10.16 -14.54 -7.74
CA LEU A 37 10.76 -14.29 -9.05
C LEU A 37 10.87 -12.79 -9.34
N GLU A 38 9.85 -11.99 -9.03
CA GLU A 38 9.90 -10.54 -9.18
C GLU A 38 11.03 -9.92 -8.36
N LYS A 39 11.18 -10.31 -7.09
CA LYS A 39 12.28 -9.84 -6.22
C LYS A 39 13.66 -10.22 -6.77
N LYS A 40 13.80 -11.41 -7.37
CA LYS A 40 15.06 -11.83 -8.00
C LYS A 40 15.32 -11.05 -9.28
N LEU A 41 14.31 -10.79 -10.10
CA LEU A 41 14.43 -10.03 -11.34
C LEU A 41 14.80 -8.57 -11.08
N THR A 42 14.21 -7.93 -10.06
CA THR A 42 14.59 -6.59 -9.65
C THR A 42 16.02 -6.55 -9.13
N TYR A 43 16.42 -7.51 -8.27
CA TYR A 43 17.79 -7.62 -7.80
C TYR A 43 18.79 -7.75 -8.95
N ILE A 44 18.53 -8.62 -9.93
CA ILE A 44 19.42 -8.79 -11.10
C ILE A 44 19.49 -7.48 -11.88
N THR A 45 18.36 -6.86 -12.17
CA THR A 45 18.31 -5.63 -12.97
C THR A 45 19.05 -4.47 -12.30
N GLU A 46 18.98 -4.37 -10.97
CA GLU A 46 19.55 -3.25 -10.22
C GLU A 46 20.99 -3.49 -9.74
N LYS A 47 21.36 -4.72 -9.38
CA LYS A 47 22.65 -5.03 -8.76
C LYS A 47 23.65 -5.67 -9.71
N VAL A 48 23.21 -6.33 -10.78
CA VAL A 48 24.11 -7.01 -11.70
C VAL A 48 24.50 -6.05 -12.84
N PRO A 49 25.80 -5.73 -13.00
CA PRO A 49 26.25 -4.88 -14.10
C PRO A 49 25.97 -5.56 -15.46
N THR A 50 25.38 -4.81 -16.40
CA THR A 50 25.18 -5.31 -17.76
C THR A 50 26.48 -5.22 -18.56
N ARG A 51 27.10 -6.37 -18.87
CA ARG A 51 28.30 -6.42 -19.71
C ARG A 51 27.91 -6.53 -21.18
N ILE A 52 28.28 -5.54 -21.98
CA ILE A 52 28.16 -5.58 -23.45
C ILE A 52 29.45 -6.17 -24.01
N GLN A 53 29.37 -7.28 -24.74
CA GLN A 53 30.54 -7.99 -25.26
C GLN A 53 31.02 -7.45 -26.61
N ASN A 54 30.14 -6.85 -27.40
CA ASN A 54 30.44 -6.41 -28.78
C ASN A 54 30.58 -4.88 -28.86
N VAL A 55 31.45 -4.28 -28.03
CA VAL A 55 31.69 -2.84 -28.05
C VAL A 55 32.74 -2.51 -29.11
N MET A 56 32.36 -1.75 -30.12
CA MET A 56 33.27 -1.25 -31.14
C MET A 56 34.24 -0.22 -30.53
N GLY A 57 35.48 -0.15 -31.03
CA GLY A 57 36.52 0.75 -30.48
C GLY A 57 36.12 2.22 -30.52
N SER A 58 36.65 3.02 -29.59
CA SER A 58 36.23 4.42 -29.37
C SER A 58 36.44 5.37 -30.57
N ASN A 59 37.34 5.02 -31.49
CA ASN A 59 37.63 5.79 -32.69
C ASN A 59 37.05 5.16 -33.98
N ALA A 60 36.30 4.08 -33.86
CA ALA A 60 35.67 3.47 -35.02
C ALA A 60 34.44 4.32 -35.44
N GLY A 61 34.17 4.40 -36.74
CA GLY A 61 33.06 5.19 -37.29
C GLY A 61 31.68 4.58 -37.01
N ALA A 62 30.61 5.38 -37.12
CA ALA A 62 29.26 4.90 -36.87
C ALA A 62 28.87 3.75 -37.83
N GLY A 63 28.67 2.55 -37.26
CA GLY A 63 28.16 1.38 -37.98
C GLY A 63 26.66 1.43 -38.22
N SER A 64 26.15 0.62 -39.15
CA SER A 64 24.72 0.56 -39.49
C SER A 64 23.83 0.09 -38.32
N GLY A 65 24.37 -0.67 -37.38
CA GLY A 65 23.66 -1.16 -36.19
C GLY A 65 23.61 -0.19 -35.01
N GLU A 66 24.47 0.83 -35.00
CA GLU A 66 24.64 1.75 -33.85
C GLU A 66 23.36 2.55 -33.59
N PHE A 67 22.66 2.95 -34.66
CA PHE A 67 21.38 3.65 -34.56
C PHE A 67 20.34 2.87 -33.75
N HIS A 68 20.25 1.55 -33.96
CA HIS A 68 19.29 0.71 -33.24
C HIS A 68 19.70 0.49 -31.79
N MET A 69 21.01 0.39 -31.51
CA MET A 69 21.52 0.32 -30.14
C MET A 69 21.18 1.60 -29.37
N TYR A 70 21.43 2.78 -29.95
CA TYR A 70 21.03 4.06 -29.37
C TYR A 70 19.52 4.13 -29.14
N ARG A 71 18.68 3.74 -30.11
CA ARG A 71 17.22 3.74 -29.96
C ARG A 71 16.76 2.88 -28.78
N GLN A 72 17.34 1.68 -28.63
CA GLN A 72 17.03 0.78 -27.52
C GLN A 72 17.52 1.32 -26.18
N ALA A 73 18.74 1.86 -26.12
CA ALA A 73 19.31 2.47 -24.92
C ALA A 73 18.49 3.69 -24.46
N ARG A 74 18.16 4.59 -25.40
CA ARG A 74 17.33 5.77 -25.12
C ARG A 74 15.94 5.37 -24.60
N ARG A 75 15.31 4.37 -25.22
CA ARG A 75 14.01 3.89 -24.76
C ARG A 75 14.08 3.30 -23.35
N ARG A 76 15.12 2.49 -23.06
CA ARG A 76 15.36 1.96 -21.70
C ARG A 76 15.57 3.08 -20.69
N GLU A 77 16.34 4.11 -21.04
CA GLU A 77 16.59 5.24 -20.17
C GLU A 77 15.34 6.09 -19.92
N MET A 78 14.54 6.37 -20.95
CA MET A 78 13.26 7.07 -20.77
C MET A 78 12.30 6.30 -19.86
N MET A 79 12.19 4.98 -20.04
CA MET A 79 11.36 4.16 -19.14
C MET A 79 11.90 4.17 -17.71
N ARG A 80 13.22 4.17 -17.53
CA ARG A 80 13.87 4.26 -16.22
C ARG A 80 13.52 5.59 -15.54
N GLN A 81 13.65 6.71 -16.26
CA GLN A 81 13.32 8.05 -15.75
C GLN A 81 11.84 8.14 -15.37
N ALA A 82 10.95 7.71 -16.25
CA ALA A 82 9.51 7.69 -15.96
C ALA A 82 9.17 6.86 -14.72
N ARG A 83 9.79 5.67 -14.54
CA ARG A 83 9.62 4.85 -13.34
C ARG A 83 10.03 5.62 -12.08
N PHE A 84 11.21 6.24 -12.07
CA PHE A 84 11.67 7.00 -10.91
C PHE A 84 10.76 8.20 -10.59
N GLU A 85 10.27 8.91 -11.60
CA GLU A 85 9.32 10.01 -11.41
C GLU A 85 8.01 9.51 -10.79
N THR A 86 7.45 8.41 -11.30
CA THR A 86 6.22 7.83 -10.74
C THR A 86 6.40 7.31 -9.32
N GLU A 87 7.54 6.70 -9.00
CA GLU A 87 7.86 6.23 -7.65
C GLU A 87 8.02 7.41 -6.68
N ALA A 88 8.67 8.49 -7.11
CA ALA A 88 8.84 9.70 -6.31
C ALA A 88 7.49 10.37 -5.98
N ILE A 89 6.60 10.48 -6.96
CA ILE A 89 5.24 11.00 -6.74
C ILE A 89 4.48 10.11 -5.75
N ALA A 90 4.49 8.80 -5.97
CA ALA A 90 3.80 7.85 -5.09
C ALA A 90 4.37 7.83 -3.66
N GLN A 91 5.68 8.06 -3.48
CA GLN A 91 6.30 8.21 -2.16
C GLN A 91 5.86 9.50 -1.49
N ALA A 92 5.90 10.64 -2.19
CA ALA A 92 5.43 11.92 -1.65
C ALA A 92 3.96 11.86 -1.20
N GLU A 93 3.09 11.26 -2.02
CA GLU A 93 1.67 11.08 -1.66
C GLU A 93 1.46 10.21 -0.41
N LYS A 94 2.27 9.16 -0.24
CA LYS A 94 2.25 8.30 0.95
C LYS A 94 2.73 9.05 2.18
N ASP A 95 3.84 9.76 2.08
CA ASP A 95 4.40 10.55 3.18
C ASP A 95 3.39 11.62 3.62
N ASP A 96 2.78 12.34 2.68
CA ASP A 96 1.73 13.33 2.95
C ASP A 96 0.49 12.71 3.60
N TYR A 97 0.11 11.50 3.19
CA TYR A 97 -0.99 10.77 3.81
C TYR A 97 -0.64 10.36 5.25
N GLU A 98 0.54 9.80 5.48
CA GLU A 98 1.01 9.39 6.80
C GLU A 98 1.11 10.57 7.76
N MET A 99 1.66 11.70 7.30
CA MET A 99 1.72 12.93 8.08
C MET A 99 0.34 13.47 8.44
N ARG A 100 -0.62 13.43 7.50
CA ARG A 100 -2.02 13.80 7.79
C ARG A 100 -2.65 12.88 8.82
N GLN A 101 -2.44 11.56 8.71
CA GLN A 101 -2.96 10.59 9.67
C GLN A 101 -2.36 10.76 11.07
N GLN A 102 -1.05 11.00 11.17
CA GLN A 102 -0.38 11.26 12.44
C GLN A 102 -0.93 12.52 13.10
N ARG A 103 -1.07 13.62 12.35
CA ARG A 103 -1.65 14.87 12.84
C ARG A 103 -3.08 14.71 13.36
N LEU A 104 -3.91 13.91 12.68
CA LEU A 104 -5.28 13.62 13.13
C LEU A 104 -5.27 12.81 14.43
N ARG A 105 -4.45 11.76 14.51
CA ARG A 105 -4.31 10.93 15.72
C ARG A 105 -3.87 11.75 16.93
N GLU A 106 -2.87 12.63 16.76
CA GLU A 106 -2.41 13.52 17.84
C GLU A 106 -3.52 14.48 18.32
N GLN A 107 -4.33 15.01 17.39
CA GLN A 107 -5.47 15.86 17.76
C GLN A 107 -6.54 15.09 18.52
N GLU A 108 -6.86 13.86 18.11
CA GLU A 108 -7.81 12.99 18.81
C GLU A 108 -7.29 12.58 20.20
N ASP A 109 -6.01 12.24 20.30
CA ASP A 109 -5.36 11.86 21.56
C ASP A 109 -5.32 13.02 22.53
N THR A 110 -4.98 14.24 22.08
CA THR A 110 -4.98 15.44 22.93
C THR A 110 -6.39 15.80 23.40
N ARG A 111 -7.40 15.69 22.52
CA ARG A 111 -8.83 15.88 22.89
C ARG A 111 -9.28 14.84 23.91
N THR A 112 -8.94 13.56 23.69
CA THR A 112 -9.29 12.44 24.56
C THR A 112 -8.59 12.55 25.91
N ALA A 113 -7.31 12.91 25.94
CA ALA A 113 -6.55 13.13 27.16
C ALA A 113 -7.12 14.29 27.99
N LYS A 114 -7.47 15.43 27.36
CA LYS A 114 -8.15 16.55 28.03
C LYS A 114 -9.48 16.12 28.65
N ARG A 115 -10.32 15.39 27.90
CA ARG A 115 -11.62 14.87 28.38
C ARG A 115 -11.43 13.87 29.53
N LYS A 116 -10.44 12.97 29.44
CA LYS A 116 -10.10 12.01 30.50
C LYS A 116 -9.64 12.73 31.77
N GLN A 117 -8.74 13.70 31.66
CA GLN A 117 -8.28 14.52 32.80
C GLN A 117 -9.44 15.29 33.46
N LYS A 118 -10.37 15.87 32.68
CA LYS A 118 -11.57 16.52 33.21
C LYS A 118 -12.43 15.52 34.02
N ARG A 119 -12.68 14.33 33.49
CA ARG A 119 -13.44 13.26 34.18
C ARG A 119 -12.73 12.76 35.45
N GLU A 120 -11.42 12.58 35.42
CA GLU A 120 -10.63 12.18 36.59
C GLU A 120 -10.66 13.23 37.70
N LYS A 121 -10.54 14.52 37.36
CA LYS A 121 -10.70 15.62 38.32
C LYS A 121 -12.10 15.66 38.93
N LYS A 122 -13.17 15.51 38.12
CA LYS A 122 -14.56 15.43 38.61
C LYS A 122 -14.74 14.23 39.56
N ARG A 123 -14.23 13.03 39.19
CA ARG A 123 -14.25 11.82 40.04
C ARG A 123 -13.50 12.03 41.35
N ALA A 124 -12.32 12.64 41.32
CA ALA A 124 -11.53 12.93 42.52
C ALA A 124 -12.25 13.92 43.46
N ARG A 125 -12.93 14.94 42.92
CA ARG A 125 -13.76 15.87 43.72
C ARG A 125 -14.96 15.15 44.35
N LYS A 126 -15.71 14.33 43.59
CA LYS A 126 -16.84 13.54 44.14
C LYS A 126 -16.37 12.59 45.25
N LYS A 127 -15.24 11.90 45.08
CA LYS A 127 -14.64 11.05 46.12
C LYS A 127 -14.17 11.80 47.36
N ARG A 128 -13.83 13.09 47.26
CA ARG A 128 -13.47 13.93 48.43
C ARG A 128 -14.70 14.49 49.13
N ALA A 129 -15.76 14.78 48.38
CA ALA A 129 -17.01 15.32 48.90
C ALA A 129 -17.89 14.26 49.57
N VAL A 130 -17.88 13.03 49.04
CA VAL A 130 -18.56 11.88 49.64
C VAL A 130 -17.52 11.11 50.46
N GLY A 131 -17.60 11.21 51.80
CA GLY A 131 -16.72 10.44 52.71
C GLY A 131 -16.83 8.93 52.49
N PRO A 132 -15.91 8.12 53.06
CA PRO A 132 -15.89 6.67 52.85
C PRO A 132 -17.11 6.02 53.53
N GLY A 133 -18.24 5.91 52.82
CA GLY A 133 -19.42 5.23 53.38
C GLY A 133 -20.76 5.43 52.68
N GLU A 134 -20.96 6.42 51.81
CA GLU A 134 -22.29 6.71 51.26
C GLU A 134 -22.36 6.59 49.72
N CYS A 135 -23.28 5.76 49.23
CA CYS A 135 -23.53 5.54 47.81
C CYS A 135 -24.36 6.70 47.22
N ALA A 136 -23.71 7.65 46.55
CA ALA A 136 -24.35 8.83 45.99
C ALA A 136 -24.99 8.55 44.61
N ALA A 137 -26.33 8.52 44.62
CA ALA A 137 -27.24 8.49 43.47
C ALA A 137 -27.00 9.65 42.47
N ASP A 138 -27.49 9.40 41.26
CA ASP A 138 -27.30 10.17 40.03
C ASP A 138 -27.78 11.63 40.14
N ASP A 139 -26.88 12.56 39.81
CA ASP A 139 -27.23 13.92 39.40
C ASP A 139 -26.61 14.13 38.02
N ALA A 140 -27.47 14.00 37.01
CA ALA A 140 -27.17 14.03 35.59
C ALA A 140 -27.70 15.34 35.01
N HIS A 141 -26.99 16.44 35.23
CA HIS A 141 -27.18 17.63 34.40
C HIS A 141 -25.98 18.57 34.45
N GLU A 142 -25.73 19.22 33.33
CA GLU A 142 -24.68 20.20 33.02
C GLU A 142 -23.28 19.63 32.66
N ASP A 143 -23.15 19.26 31.39
CA ASP A 143 -21.90 19.49 30.65
C ASP A 143 -22.27 20.36 29.45
N SER A 144 -22.07 21.67 29.56
CA SER A 144 -22.12 22.58 28.42
C SER A 144 -20.95 22.21 27.51
N GLU A 145 -21.26 21.50 26.43
CA GLU A 145 -20.29 21.16 25.40
C GLU A 145 -19.89 22.44 24.65
N GLU A 146 -18.82 23.09 25.11
CA GLU A 146 -18.06 24.00 24.25
C GLU A 146 -17.34 23.15 23.20
N ASP A 147 -18.01 23.03 22.06
CA ASP A 147 -17.53 22.47 20.81
C ASP A 147 -16.51 23.41 20.14
N ASP A 148 -15.33 23.56 20.72
CA ASP A 148 -14.17 24.20 20.06
C ASP A 148 -13.55 23.27 18.99
N GLY A 149 -14.21 22.15 18.66
CA GLY A 149 -13.64 21.07 17.86
C GLY A 149 -13.93 21.16 16.37
N VAL A 150 -15.04 21.79 15.97
CA VAL A 150 -15.53 21.81 14.58
C VAL A 150 -14.95 22.97 13.75
N GLN A 151 -14.57 24.09 14.39
CA GLN A 151 -14.08 25.28 13.67
C GLN A 151 -12.67 25.10 13.08
N ALA A 152 -11.78 24.36 13.76
CA ALA A 152 -10.40 24.18 13.30
C ALA A 152 -10.26 23.22 12.10
N ALA A 153 -11.23 22.33 11.89
CA ALA A 153 -11.24 21.42 10.74
C ALA A 153 -11.76 22.12 9.47
N GLN A 154 -12.71 23.07 9.61
CA GLN A 154 -13.21 23.87 8.50
C GLN A 154 -12.17 24.90 8.01
N ALA A 155 -11.37 25.49 8.91
CA ALA A 155 -10.35 26.48 8.55
C ALA A 155 -9.07 25.91 7.89
N ALA A 156 -8.92 24.59 7.81
CA ALA A 156 -7.79 23.93 7.12
C ALA A 156 -8.17 23.39 5.73
N LEU A 157 -9.42 23.62 5.31
CA LEU A 157 -10.01 23.21 4.04
C LEU A 157 -10.32 24.39 3.10
N ASP A 158 -10.14 25.64 3.56
CA ASP A 158 -10.09 26.88 2.77
C ASP A 158 -8.64 27.37 2.60
#